data_AF-A0A3P8DQ96-F1
#
_entry.id   AF-A0A3P8DQ96-F1
#
_cell.length_a   1.000
_cell.length_b   1.000
_cell.length_c   1.000
_cell.angle_alpha   90.00
_cell.angle_beta   90.00
_cell.angle_gamma   90.00
#
_symmetry.space_group_name_H-M   'P 1'
#
loop_
_entity.id
_entity.type
_entity.pdbx_description
1 polymer ?
#
loop_
_entity_poly.entity_id
_entity_poly.type
_entity_poly.pdbx_seq_one_letter_code
_entity_poly.pdbx_strand_id
1 'polypeptide(L)'
;MGNDWIHCNACGRQPAQGVVFFFSNCGHLVCHKCTANAVSAEGKNHSGTCPVCEKKCSFVEINRNLRPDLQVLFRNPKDLATQYMKTLSQVLEFQASNRTRLATLASEREKKAVKFAHLARDEIKRRIDLENKAVKEHMRLKCELDMERLRCRDLEAKFVFTFFDILTMLRYVP
;
A
#
# COMPACT_ATOMS: atom_id res chain seq x y z
N MET A 1 -12.55 1.34 -45.69
CA MET A 1 -11.30 1.75 -46.36
C MET A 1 -10.39 0.54 -46.34
N GLY A 2 -10.41 -0.25 -47.42
CA GLY A 2 -9.67 -1.51 -47.48
C GLY A 2 -8.19 -1.26 -47.75
N ASN A 3 -7.32 -1.80 -46.90
CA ASN A 3 -5.88 -2.02 -47.05
C ASN A 3 -5.20 -1.33 -48.24
N ASP A 4 -5.09 -0.01 -48.19
CA ASP A 4 -4.45 0.83 -49.21
C ASP A 4 -2.92 0.66 -49.24
N TRP A 5 -2.35 0.14 -48.15
CA TRP A 5 -0.91 -0.04 -48.00
C TRP A 5 -0.43 -1.48 -48.13
N ILE A 6 -1.31 -2.49 -48.04
CA ILE A 6 -0.89 -3.90 -48.12
C ILE A 6 -0.67 -4.27 -49.59
N HIS A 7 0.56 -4.64 -49.93
CA HIS A 7 0.96 -5.11 -51.24
C HIS A 7 2.20 -6.01 -51.13
N CYS A 8 2.53 -6.71 -52.21
CA CYS A 8 3.77 -7.47 -52.28
C CYS A 8 4.91 -6.49 -52.53
N ASN A 9 5.86 -6.38 -51.61
CA ASN A 9 7.01 -5.47 -51.72
C ASN A 9 7.94 -5.82 -52.89
N ALA A 10 7.84 -7.03 -53.47
CA ALA A 10 8.65 -7.43 -54.62
C ALA A 10 7.99 -7.15 -55.99
N CYS A 11 6.65 -7.23 -56.09
CA CYS A 11 5.95 -7.16 -57.38
C CYS A 11 4.73 -6.23 -57.41
N GLY A 12 4.45 -5.51 -56.32
CA GLY A 12 3.34 -4.56 -56.23
C GLY A 12 1.94 -5.18 -56.15
N ARG A 13 1.79 -6.50 -56.26
CA ARG A 13 0.47 -7.15 -56.21
C ARG A 13 -0.24 -6.88 -54.89
N GLN A 14 -1.48 -6.40 -54.95
CA GLN A 14 -2.35 -6.19 -53.80
C GLN A 14 -3.14 -7.46 -53.41
N PRO A 15 -3.64 -7.55 -52.17
CA PRO A 15 -4.53 -8.62 -51.72
C PRO A 15 -5.77 -8.76 -52.62
N ALA A 16 -6.04 -9.99 -53.06
CA ALA A 16 -7.24 -10.37 -53.81
C ALA A 16 -7.67 -11.78 -53.38
N GLN A 17 -8.89 -12.19 -53.76
CA GLN A 17 -9.42 -13.51 -53.39
C GLN A 17 -8.50 -14.63 -53.90
N GLY A 18 -8.10 -15.54 -53.02
CA GLY A 18 -7.19 -16.66 -53.33
C GLY A 18 -5.70 -16.30 -53.38
N VAL A 19 -5.31 -15.04 -53.13
CA VAL A 19 -3.89 -14.66 -53.05
C VAL A 19 -3.41 -14.72 -51.60
N VAL A 20 -2.48 -15.64 -51.33
CA VAL A 20 -1.83 -15.77 -50.02
C VAL A 20 -0.61 -14.86 -49.93
N PHE A 21 -0.44 -14.25 -48.75
CA PHE A 21 0.68 -13.38 -48.40
C PHE A 21 1.48 -13.94 -47.23
N PHE A 22 2.78 -13.66 -47.25
CA PHE A 22 3.72 -14.02 -46.22
C PHE A 22 4.39 -12.76 -45.68
N PHE A 23 4.61 -12.72 -44.37
CA PHE A 23 5.41 -11.71 -43.69
C PHE A 23 6.78 -12.30 -43.36
N SER A 24 7.83 -11.61 -43.78
CA SER A 24 9.22 -12.01 -43.49
C SER A 24 9.72 -11.37 -42.20
N ASN A 25 10.64 -12.02 -41.50
CA ASN A 25 11.27 -11.44 -40.31
C ASN A 25 12.17 -10.22 -40.60
N CYS A 26 12.48 -9.94 -41.86
CA CYS A 26 13.11 -8.68 -42.27
C CYS A 26 12.11 -7.55 -42.57
N GLY A 27 10.80 -7.77 -42.36
CA GLY A 27 9.77 -6.74 -42.43
C GLY A 27 9.06 -6.58 -43.79
N HIS A 28 9.34 -7.43 -44.78
CA HIS A 28 8.69 -7.36 -46.10
C HIS A 28 7.45 -8.25 -46.20
N LEU A 29 6.42 -7.74 -46.89
CA LEU A 29 5.23 -8.49 -47.29
C LEU A 29 5.45 -9.06 -48.69
N VAL A 30 5.25 -10.38 -48.85
CA VAL A 30 5.56 -11.07 -50.10
C VAL A 30 4.41 -12.01 -50.46
N CYS A 31 3.94 -11.96 -51.71
CA CYS A 31 2.90 -12.90 -52.16
C CYS A 31 3.47 -14.32 -52.35
N HIS A 32 2.60 -15.33 -52.35
CA HIS A 32 2.99 -16.73 -52.54
C HIS A 32 3.87 -16.95 -53.78
N LYS A 33 3.58 -16.29 -54.92
CA LYS A 33 4.39 -16.44 -56.15
C LYS A 33 5.85 -15.99 -55.97
N CYS A 34 6.07 -14.85 -55.33
CA CYS A 34 7.42 -14.34 -55.07
C CYS A 34 8.13 -15.12 -53.96
N THR A 35 7.37 -15.72 -53.04
CA THR A 35 7.93 -16.54 -51.94
C THR A 35 8.32 -17.94 -52.44
N ALA A 36 7.54 -18.54 -53.34
CA ALA A 36 7.85 -19.84 -53.94
C ALA A 36 9.18 -19.84 -54.73
N ASN A 37 9.52 -18.70 -55.35
CA ASN A 37 10.81 -18.53 -56.02
C ASN A 37 11.99 -18.38 -55.04
N ALA A 38 11.72 -18.12 -53.76
CA ALA A 38 12.69 -17.73 -52.74
C ALA A 38 12.94 -18.82 -51.68
N VAL A 39 12.04 -19.78 -51.54
CA VAL A 39 12.07 -20.84 -50.51
C VAL A 39 12.42 -22.17 -51.18
N SER A 40 13.52 -22.78 -50.78
CA SER A 40 13.88 -24.16 -51.13
C SER A 40 12.87 -25.13 -50.49
N ALA A 41 12.46 -26.17 -51.22
CA ALA A 41 11.38 -27.11 -50.86
C ALA A 41 11.61 -27.97 -49.59
N GLU A 42 12.61 -27.64 -48.77
CA GLU A 42 13.12 -28.45 -47.68
C GLU A 42 12.92 -27.73 -46.33
N GLY A 43 11.86 -28.08 -45.61
CA GLY A 43 11.71 -27.73 -44.19
C GLY A 43 10.33 -27.23 -43.78
N LYS A 44 9.89 -27.65 -42.58
CA LYS A 44 8.66 -27.19 -41.90
C LYS A 44 8.68 -25.69 -41.53
N ASN A 45 9.84 -25.04 -41.66
CA ASN A 45 10.01 -23.61 -41.53
C ASN A 45 10.29 -23.07 -42.94
N HIS A 46 9.40 -22.24 -43.47
CA HIS A 46 9.61 -21.56 -44.75
C HIS A 46 10.73 -20.52 -44.60
N SER A 47 11.99 -20.97 -44.62
CA SER A 47 13.18 -20.13 -44.62
C SER A 47 13.73 -20.05 -46.04
N GLY A 48 14.09 -18.85 -46.47
CA GLY A 48 14.57 -18.61 -47.83
C GLY A 48 15.24 -17.26 -47.96
N THR A 49 15.64 -16.91 -49.18
CA THR A 49 16.23 -15.60 -49.46
C THR A 49 15.12 -14.59 -49.74
N CYS A 50 15.08 -13.47 -49.02
CA CYS A 50 14.07 -12.44 -49.23
C CYS A 50 14.16 -11.87 -50.66
N PRO A 51 13.07 -11.86 -51.46
CA PRO A 51 13.11 -11.34 -52.82
C PRO A 51 13.16 -9.80 -52.89
N VAL A 52 13.21 -9.11 -51.75
CA VAL A 52 13.27 -7.64 -51.67
C VAL A 52 14.64 -7.15 -51.21
N CYS A 53 15.22 -7.78 -50.18
CA CYS A 53 16.50 -7.34 -49.61
C CYS A 53 17.61 -8.41 -49.65
N GLU A 54 17.35 -9.56 -50.27
CA GLU A 54 18.30 -10.65 -50.54
C GLU A 54 18.93 -11.28 -49.28
N LYS A 55 18.42 -10.97 -48.09
CA LYS A 55 18.84 -11.59 -46.83
C LYS A 55 18.15 -12.93 -46.61
N LYS A 56 18.81 -13.88 -45.94
CA LYS A 56 18.17 -15.10 -45.44
C LYS A 56 17.13 -14.72 -44.38
N CYS A 57 15.89 -15.16 -44.56
CA CYS A 57 14.75 -14.77 -43.74
C CYS A 57 13.80 -15.95 -43.53
N SER A 58 13.04 -15.89 -42.44
CA SER A 58 11.90 -16.78 -42.22
C SER A 58 10.63 -16.09 -42.65
N PHE A 59 9.70 -16.85 -43.24
CA PHE A 59 8.40 -16.38 -43.68
C PHE A 59 7.30 -17.00 -42.83
N VAL A 60 6.33 -16.19 -42.42
CA VAL A 60 5.09 -16.65 -41.78
C VAL A 60 3.90 -16.22 -42.62
N GLU A 61 2.96 -17.12 -42.83
CA GLU A 61 1.73 -16.80 -43.57
C GLU A 61 0.88 -15.78 -42.81
N ILE A 62 0.36 -14.78 -43.52
CA ILE A 62 -0.56 -13.79 -42.96
C ILE A 62 -1.96 -14.38 -43.00
N ASN A 63 -2.41 -14.91 -41.87
CA ASN A 63 -3.74 -15.44 -41.68
C ASN A 63 -4.27 -15.14 -40.27
N ARG A 64 -5.46 -15.67 -39.93
CA ARG A 64 -6.10 -15.45 -38.61
C ARG A 64 -5.31 -16.05 -37.44
N ASN A 65 -4.40 -16.98 -37.72
CA ASN A 65 -3.57 -17.65 -36.73
C ASN A 65 -2.19 -16.98 -36.57
N LEU A 66 -1.95 -15.85 -37.25
CA LEU A 66 -0.74 -15.05 -37.07
C LEU A 66 -0.57 -14.70 -35.59
N ARG A 67 0.67 -14.66 -35.08
CA ARG A 67 0.89 -14.36 -33.66
C ARG A 67 0.38 -12.95 -33.29
N PRO A 68 -0.17 -12.74 -32.08
CA PRO A 68 -0.76 -11.45 -31.68
C PRO A 68 0.18 -10.25 -31.81
N ASP A 69 1.48 -10.43 -31.54
CA ASP A 69 2.50 -9.40 -31.66
C ASP A 69 2.77 -8.97 -33.11
N LEU A 70 2.48 -9.82 -34.08
CA LEU A 70 2.54 -9.49 -35.50
C LEU A 70 1.18 -9.00 -36.02
N GLN A 71 0.06 -9.54 -35.52
CA GLN A 71 -1.29 -9.07 -35.89
C GLN A 71 -1.47 -7.58 -35.60
N VAL A 72 -0.85 -7.05 -34.55
CA VAL A 72 -0.94 -5.63 -34.18
C VAL A 72 -0.46 -4.70 -35.31
N LEU A 73 0.51 -5.14 -36.13
CA LEU A 73 1.05 -4.38 -37.26
C LEU A 73 0.02 -4.16 -38.38
N PHE A 74 -1.03 -4.99 -38.42
CA PHE A 74 -2.10 -4.94 -39.41
C PHE A 74 -3.38 -4.31 -38.88
N ARG A 75 -3.39 -3.84 -37.63
CA ARG A 75 -4.54 -3.15 -37.03
C ARG A 75 -4.56 -1.67 -37.43
N ASN A 76 -5.74 -1.07 -37.38
CA ASN A 76 -5.88 0.36 -37.57
C ASN A 76 -5.13 1.12 -36.45
N PRO A 77 -4.21 2.06 -36.77
CA PRO A 77 -3.47 2.80 -35.76
C PRO A 77 -4.36 3.60 -34.79
N LYS A 78 -5.49 4.15 -35.27
CA LYS A 78 -6.43 4.90 -34.43
C LYS A 78 -7.08 3.99 -33.40
N ASP A 79 -7.59 2.83 -33.83
CA ASP A 79 -8.21 1.86 -32.93
C ASP A 79 -7.21 1.34 -31.88
N LEU A 80 -5.97 1.09 -32.32
CA LEU A 80 -4.89 0.66 -31.44
C LEU A 80 -4.58 1.73 -30.37
N ALA A 81 -4.44 2.98 -30.80
CA ALA A 81 -4.21 4.11 -29.88
C ALA A 81 -5.37 4.25 -28.88
N THR A 82 -6.62 4.23 -29.36
CA THR A 82 -7.80 4.29 -28.50
C THR A 82 -7.85 3.15 -27.49
N GLN A 83 -7.54 1.92 -27.90
CA GLN A 83 -7.51 0.76 -27.00
C GLN A 83 -6.45 0.92 -25.91
N TYR A 84 -5.24 1.34 -26.26
CA TYR A 84 -4.17 1.56 -25.29
C TYR A 84 -4.48 2.72 -24.34
N MET A 85 -4.98 3.84 -24.85
CA MET A 85 -5.36 4.98 -24.02
C MET A 85 -6.46 4.62 -23.03
N LYS A 86 -7.50 3.87 -23.47
CA LYS A 86 -8.55 3.38 -22.58
C LYS A 86 -7.99 2.49 -21.48
N THR A 87 -7.11 1.56 -21.84
CA THR A 87 -6.47 0.65 -20.88
C THR A 87 -5.64 1.43 -19.85
N LEU A 88 -4.85 2.40 -20.32
CA LEU A 88 -4.04 3.25 -19.44
C LEU A 88 -4.90 4.08 -18.49
N SER A 89 -5.98 4.70 -18.97
CA SER A 89 -6.92 5.44 -18.13
C SER A 89 -7.52 4.57 -17.02
N GLN A 90 -7.96 3.35 -17.36
CA GLN A 90 -8.49 2.41 -16.37
C GLN A 90 -7.47 2.05 -15.28
N VAL A 91 -6.20 1.84 -15.67
CA VAL A 91 -5.11 1.56 -14.72
C VAL A 91 -4.89 2.76 -13.80
N LEU A 92 -4.85 3.98 -14.35
CA LEU A 92 -4.65 5.19 -13.57
C LEU A 92 -5.78 5.44 -12.57
N GLU A 93 -7.03 5.26 -13.00
CA GLU A 93 -8.22 5.39 -12.14
C GLU A 93 -8.20 4.37 -11.00
N PHE A 94 -7.89 3.11 -11.30
CA PHE A 94 -7.78 2.06 -10.29
C PHE A 94 -6.71 2.41 -9.25
N GLN A 95 -5.52 2.83 -9.69
CA GLN A 95 -4.45 3.21 -8.79
C GLN A 95 -4.79 4.45 -7.96
N ALA A 96 -5.44 5.45 -8.55
CA ALA A 96 -5.88 6.66 -7.85
C ALA A 96 -6.90 6.33 -6.76
N SER A 97 -7.90 5.51 -7.07
CA SER A 97 -8.89 5.04 -6.10
C SER A 97 -8.24 4.33 -4.90
N ASN A 98 -7.28 3.44 -5.15
CA ASN A 98 -6.55 2.75 -4.07
C ASN A 98 -5.72 3.71 -3.22
N ARG A 99 -5.03 4.69 -3.83
CA ARG A 99 -4.30 5.74 -3.09
C ARG A 99 -5.23 6.53 -2.17
N THR A 100 -6.40 6.93 -2.66
CA THR A 100 -7.41 7.63 -1.86
C THR A 100 -7.87 6.77 -0.68
N ARG A 101 -8.20 5.50 -0.91
CA ARG A 101 -8.63 4.58 0.17
C ARG A 101 -7.54 4.42 1.23
N LEU A 102 -6.28 4.29 0.84
CA LEU A 102 -5.16 4.20 1.76
C LEU A 102 -5.01 5.48 2.61
N ALA A 103 -5.09 6.65 1.97
CA ALA A 103 -5.01 7.94 2.67
C ALA A 103 -6.15 8.11 3.69
N THR A 104 -7.38 7.76 3.31
CA THR A 104 -8.54 7.78 4.21
C THR A 104 -8.33 6.86 5.40
N LEU A 105 -7.87 5.61 5.18
CA LEU A 105 -7.59 4.67 6.26
C LEU A 105 -6.51 5.18 7.23
N ALA A 106 -5.45 5.81 6.71
CA ALA A 106 -4.41 6.41 7.52
C ALA A 106 -4.97 7.55 8.39
N SER A 107 -5.73 8.46 7.79
CA SER A 107 -6.36 9.59 8.51
C SER A 107 -7.33 9.11 9.60
N GLU A 108 -8.14 8.09 9.32
CA GLU A 108 -9.06 7.53 10.32
C GLU A 108 -8.34 6.84 11.49
N ARG A 109 -7.21 6.18 11.21
CA ARG A 109 -6.36 5.61 12.28
C ARG A 109 -5.74 6.71 13.13
N GLU A 110 -5.24 7.78 12.51
CA GLU A 110 -4.68 8.93 13.20
C GLU A 110 -5.73 9.60 14.12
N LYS A 111 -6.92 9.91 13.59
CA LYS A 111 -8.02 10.49 14.38
C LYS A 111 -8.36 9.64 15.61
N LYS A 112 -8.43 8.32 15.44
CA LYS A 112 -8.69 7.39 16.54
C LYS A 112 -7.56 7.43 17.57
N ALA A 113 -6.30 7.37 17.12
CA ALA A 113 -5.14 7.44 18.00
C ALA A 113 -5.11 8.75 18.81
N VAL A 114 -5.36 9.89 18.15
CA VAL A 114 -5.45 11.20 18.80
C VAL A 114 -6.57 11.23 19.85
N LYS A 115 -7.75 10.71 19.52
CA LYS A 115 -8.87 10.62 20.47
C LYS A 115 -8.51 9.78 21.69
N PHE A 116 -7.89 8.61 21.51
CA PHE A 116 -7.45 7.77 22.63
C PHE A 116 -6.36 8.44 23.46
N ALA A 117 -5.41 9.11 22.83
CA ALA A 117 -4.36 9.85 23.54
C ALA A 117 -4.95 10.98 24.40
N HIS A 118 -5.98 11.68 23.90
CA HIS A 118 -6.67 12.70 24.68
C HIS A 118 -7.40 12.13 25.89
N LEU A 119 -8.18 11.05 25.71
CA LEU A 119 -8.88 10.36 26.80
C LEU A 119 -7.91 9.84 27.87
N ALA A 120 -6.78 9.26 27.46
CA ALA A 120 -5.74 8.78 28.37
C ALA A 120 -5.13 9.96 29.16
N ARG A 121 -4.88 11.09 28.50
CA ARG A 121 -4.35 12.30 29.16
C ARG A 121 -5.32 12.85 30.20
N ASP A 122 -6.61 12.93 29.87
CA ASP A 122 -7.63 13.42 30.79
C ASP A 122 -7.78 12.51 32.00
N GLU A 123 -7.72 11.19 31.81
CA GLU A 123 -7.75 10.21 32.89
C GLU A 123 -6.52 10.30 33.80
N ILE A 124 -5.32 10.42 33.22
CA ILE A 124 -4.08 10.62 33.99
C ILE A 124 -4.18 11.90 34.82
N LYS A 125 -4.67 13.00 34.23
CA LYS A 125 -4.86 14.27 34.94
C LYS A 125 -5.82 14.12 36.12
N ARG A 126 -6.96 13.45 35.92
CA ARG A 126 -7.91 13.17 37.01
C ARG A 126 -7.29 12.36 38.14
N ARG A 127 -6.47 11.35 37.82
CA ARG A 127 -5.78 10.53 38.82
C ARG A 127 -4.77 11.35 39.63
N ILE A 128 -3.96 12.18 38.96
CA ILE A 128 -3.03 13.09 39.62
C ILE A 128 -3.76 14.04 40.56
N ASP A 129 -4.89 14.61 40.13
CA ASP A 129 -5.68 15.53 40.97
C ASP A 129 -6.26 14.83 42.21
N LEU A 130 -6.71 13.57 42.08
CA LEU A 130 -7.20 12.76 43.20
C LEU A 130 -6.07 12.39 44.16
N GLU A 131 -4.92 11.95 43.63
CA GLU A 131 -3.74 11.62 44.42
C GLU A 131 -3.23 12.83 45.20
N ASN A 132 -3.16 14.01 44.57
CA ASN A 132 -2.80 15.26 45.23
C ASN A 132 -3.75 15.62 46.38
N LYS A 133 -5.05 15.40 46.24
CA LYS A 133 -6.03 15.62 47.32
C LYS A 133 -5.81 14.62 48.46
N ALA A 134 -5.59 13.34 48.15
CA ALA A 134 -5.33 12.31 49.14
C ALA A 134 -4.03 12.58 49.91
N VAL A 135 -2.96 13.02 49.24
CA VAL A 135 -1.69 13.39 49.87
C VAL A 135 -1.86 14.57 50.83
N LYS A 136 -2.60 15.61 50.41
CA LYS A 136 -2.90 16.77 51.29
C LYS A 136 -3.66 16.35 52.53
N GLU A 137 -4.69 15.52 52.37
CA GLU A 137 -5.49 15.04 53.49
C GLU A 137 -4.69 14.12 54.42
N HIS A 138 -3.87 13.21 53.85
CA HIS A 138 -2.96 12.38 54.63
C HIS A 138 -1.97 13.24 55.45
N MET A 139 -1.45 14.33 54.86
CA MET A 139 -0.58 15.27 55.57
C MET A 139 -1.32 15.96 56.73
N ARG A 140 -2.57 16.38 56.53
CA ARG A 140 -3.41 16.98 57.58
C ARG A 140 -3.64 16.00 58.74
N LEU A 141 -4.11 14.79 58.44
CA LEU A 141 -4.38 13.75 59.43
C LEU A 141 -3.11 13.34 60.18
N LYS A 142 -1.96 13.31 59.50
CA LYS A 142 -0.67 13.03 60.14
C LYS A 142 -0.31 14.11 61.17
N CYS A 143 -0.48 15.39 60.83
CA CYS A 143 -0.26 16.48 61.78
C CYS A 143 -1.19 16.38 63.00
N GLU A 144 -2.47 16.09 62.78
CA GLU A 144 -3.45 15.91 63.87
C GLU A 144 -3.07 14.73 64.77
N LEU A 145 -2.70 13.59 64.19
CA LEU A 145 -2.25 12.42 64.93
C LEU A 145 -1.00 12.72 65.77
N ASP A 146 -0.04 13.46 65.22
CA ASP A 146 1.17 13.83 65.94
C ASP A 146 0.88 14.81 67.09
N MET A 147 -0.09 15.73 66.92
CA MET A 147 -0.59 16.59 68.01
C MET A 147 -1.28 15.79 69.12
N GLU A 148 -2.15 14.84 68.78
CA GLU A 148 -2.83 13.98 69.77
C GLU A 148 -1.84 13.08 70.52
N ARG A 149 -0.81 12.55 69.83
CA ARG A 149 0.28 11.81 70.46
C ARG A 149 1.02 12.66 71.50
N LEU A 150 1.29 13.93 71.20
CA LEU A 150 1.93 14.84 72.16
C LEU A 150 1.03 15.10 73.37
N ARG A 151 -0.27 15.30 73.16
CA ARG A 151 -1.25 15.49 74.24
C ARG A 151 -1.34 14.26 75.15
N CYS A 152 -1.38 13.05 74.58
CA CYS A 152 -1.38 11.82 75.37
C CYS A 152 -0.13 11.71 76.26
N ARG A 153 1.06 12.00 75.71
CA ARG A 153 2.31 11.99 76.50
C ARG A 153 2.30 13.00 77.65
N ASP A 154 1.77 14.19 77.43
CA ASP A 154 1.65 15.21 78.48
C ASP A 154 0.70 14.77 79.60
N LEU A 155 -0.45 14.18 79.24
CA LEU A 155 -1.39 13.62 80.21
C LEU A 155 -0.80 12.43 80.97
N GLU A 156 -0.11 11.52 80.30
CA GLU A 156 0.61 10.41 80.94
C GLU A 156 1.65 10.92 81.93
N ALA A 157 2.46 11.92 81.55
CA ALA A 157 3.45 12.52 82.45
C ALA A 157 2.79 13.16 83.68
N LYS A 158 1.68 13.89 83.49
CA LYS A 158 0.90 14.46 84.60
C LYS A 158 0.31 13.39 85.50
N PHE A 159 -0.22 12.30 84.93
CA PHE A 159 -0.76 11.18 85.70
C PHE A 159 0.32 10.50 86.54
N VAL A 160 1.50 10.27 85.97
CA VAL A 160 2.65 9.71 86.71
C VAL A 160 3.07 10.63 87.84
N PHE A 161 3.13 11.95 87.59
CA PHE A 161 3.48 12.94 88.60
C PHE A 161 2.47 12.98 89.75
N THR A 162 1.16 13.08 89.45
CA THR A 162 0.12 13.09 90.49
C THR A 162 0.05 11.77 91.25
N PHE A 163 0.25 10.64 90.57
CA PHE A 163 0.34 9.33 91.23
C PHE A 163 1.52 9.26 92.21
N PHE A 164 2.68 9.79 91.82
CA PHE A 164 3.85 9.88 92.70
C PHE A 164 3.61 10.80 93.90
N ASP A 165 2.98 11.97 93.69
CA ASP A 165 2.63 12.89 94.78
C ASP A 165 1.67 12.25 95.78
N ILE A 166 0.62 11.56 95.31
CA ILE A 166 -0.35 10.87 96.17
C ILE A 166 0.34 9.75 96.96
N LEU A 167 1.18 8.93 96.31
CA LEU A 167 1.95 7.90 97.01
C LEU A 167 2.88 8.48 98.06
N THR A 168 3.48 9.64 97.79
CA THR A 168 4.33 10.35 98.75
C THR A 168 3.50 10.85 99.92
N MET A 169 2.36 11.49 99.67
CA MET A 169 1.44 11.97 100.71
C MET A 169 0.95 10.82 101.61
N LEU A 170 0.59 9.67 101.03
CA LEU A 170 0.15 8.48 101.79
C LEU A 170 1.26 7.85 102.64
N ARG A 171 2.54 8.03 102.30
CA ARG A 171 3.69 7.58 103.12
C ARG A 171 3.97 8.49 104.33
N TYR A 172 3.41 9.70 104.35
CA TYR A 172 3.61 10.69 105.43
C TYR A 172 2.39 10.85 106.34
N VAL A 173 1.37 9.99 106.22
CA VAL A 173 0.27 9.90 107.20
C VAL A 173 0.73 9.00 108.37
N PRO A 174 0.79 9.50 109.62
CA PRO A 174 1.20 8.73 110.80
C PRO A 174 0.21 7.62 111.19
#